data_AF-A0A450S4Q5-F1
#
_entry.id   AF-A0A450S4Q5-F1
#
_cell.length_a   1.000
_cell.length_b   1.000
_cell.length_c   1.000
_cell.angle_alpha   90.00
_cell.angle_beta   90.00
_cell.angle_gamma   90.00
#
_symmetry.space_group_name_H-M   'P 1'
#
loop_
_entity.id
_entity.type
_entity.pdbx_description
1 polymer ?
#
loop_
_entity_poly.entity_id
_entity_poly.type
_entity_poly.pdbx_seq_one_letter_code
_entity_poly.pdbx_strand_id
1 'polypeptide(L)'
;MGSWIKGLGRGLARTMHLKRKAANASEEASAMAWKAQKRLCARYYTFTRASKNTKLTCVAVTRELVGFVWDIVCREMPKLVVS
;
A
#
# COMPACT_ATOMS: atom_id res chain seq x y z
N MET A 1 19.76 11.70 -18.53
CA MET A 1 18.97 12.10 -17.35
C MET A 1 17.58 11.48 -17.48
N GLY A 2 17.22 10.51 -16.63
CA GLY A 2 15.85 9.96 -16.59
C GLY A 2 15.60 8.64 -17.34
N SER A 3 16.07 7.51 -16.81
CA SER A 3 15.45 6.19 -17.08
C SER A 3 15.89 5.11 -16.08
N TRP A 4 15.85 5.41 -14.78
CA TRP A 4 16.16 4.41 -13.73
C TRP A 4 15.03 4.23 -12.71
N ILE A 5 13.93 4.97 -12.85
CA ILE A 5 12.82 4.97 -11.87
C ILE A 5 11.63 4.09 -12.33
N LYS A 6 11.57 3.71 -13.61
CA LYS A 6 10.48 2.85 -14.14
C LYS A 6 10.68 1.34 -13.94
N GLY A 7 11.82 0.90 -13.39
CA GLY A 7 12.18 -0.54 -13.29
C GLY A 7 12.17 -1.16 -11.88
N LEU A 8 12.31 -0.37 -10.82
CA LEU A 8 12.52 -0.85 -9.43
C LEU A 8 11.20 -1.14 -8.66
N GLY A 9 10.13 -1.46 -9.37
CA GLY A 9 8.82 -1.81 -8.79
C GLY A 9 8.51 -3.32 -8.78
N ARG A 10 9.26 -4.13 -9.52
CA ARG A 10 8.98 -5.57 -9.70
C ARG A 10 10.03 -6.41 -8.98
N GLY A 11 9.80 -6.73 -7.72
CA GLY A 11 10.57 -7.81 -7.08
C GLY A 11 11.01 -7.56 -5.64
N LEU A 12 10.11 -7.16 -4.76
CA LEU A 12 10.17 -7.82 -3.44
C LEU A 12 9.67 -9.23 -3.66
N ALA A 13 10.46 -10.23 -3.26
CA ALA A 13 10.03 -11.62 -3.24
C ALA A 13 8.76 -11.73 -2.39
N ARG A 14 7.60 -11.60 -3.04
CA ARG A 14 6.30 -11.76 -2.39
C ARG A 14 6.26 -13.18 -1.89
N THR A 15 6.20 -13.35 -0.57
CA THR A 15 5.98 -14.67 0.03
C THR A 15 4.74 -15.28 -0.61
N MET A 16 4.72 -16.61 -0.70
CA MET A 16 3.60 -17.35 -1.33
C MET A 16 2.25 -16.93 -0.72
N HIS A 17 2.22 -16.62 0.57
CA HIS A 17 1.07 -16.08 1.28
C HIS A 17 0.54 -14.77 0.67
N LEU A 18 1.42 -13.79 0.43
CA LEU A 18 1.04 -12.51 -0.16
C LEU A 18 0.57 -12.67 -1.61
N LYS A 19 1.23 -13.55 -2.39
CA LYS A 19 0.79 -13.88 -3.75
C LYS A 19 -0.61 -14.48 -3.76
N ARG A 20 -0.90 -15.39 -2.84
CA ARG A 20 -2.23 -16.02 -2.71
C ARG A 20 -3.33 -15.01 -2.40
N LYS A 21 -3.07 -14.07 -1.48
CA LYS A 21 -4.03 -13.01 -1.13
C LYS A 21 -4.24 -11.99 -2.26
N ALA A 22 -3.24 -11.79 -3.10
CA ALA A 22 -3.29 -10.90 -4.25
C ALA A 22 -3.77 -11.60 -5.55
N ALA A 23 -4.11 -12.88 -5.53
CA ALA A 23 -4.41 -13.66 -6.74
C ALA A 23 -5.57 -13.06 -7.57
N ASN A 24 -6.54 -12.43 -6.89
CA ASN A 24 -7.71 -11.82 -7.51
C ASN A 24 -7.63 -10.28 -7.53
N ALA A 25 -6.50 -9.70 -7.13
CA ALA A 25 -6.34 -8.25 -7.14
C ALA A 25 -5.99 -7.78 -8.56
N SER A 26 -6.63 -6.69 -9.01
CA SER A 26 -6.24 -6.05 -10.27
C SER A 26 -4.81 -5.47 -10.17
N GLU A 27 -4.20 -5.24 -11.33
CA GLU A 27 -2.89 -4.59 -11.39
C GLU A 27 -2.93 -3.16 -10.79
N GLU A 28 -4.05 -2.46 -10.99
CA GLU A 28 -4.26 -1.12 -10.42
C GLU A 28 -4.34 -1.17 -8.89
N ALA A 29 -5.16 -2.06 -8.34
CA ALA A 29 -5.25 -2.27 -6.90
C ALA A 29 -3.89 -2.67 -6.30
N SER A 30 -3.13 -3.51 -7.00
CA SER A 30 -1.78 -3.92 -6.59
C SER A 30 -0.79 -2.75 -6.56
N ALA A 31 -0.82 -1.89 -7.57
CA ALA A 31 0.02 -0.69 -7.64
C ALA A 31 -0.34 0.33 -6.53
N MET A 32 -1.63 0.53 -6.26
CA MET A 32 -2.11 1.38 -5.17
C MET A 32 -1.71 0.84 -3.80
N ALA A 33 -1.91 -0.46 -3.57
CA ALA A 33 -1.49 -1.12 -2.34
C ALA A 33 0.02 -0.98 -2.10
N TRP A 34 0.83 -1.10 -3.17
CA TRP A 34 2.27 -0.89 -3.09
C TRP A 34 2.64 0.57 -2.73
N LYS A 35 1.96 1.55 -3.34
CA LYS A 35 2.14 2.97 -3.00
C LYS A 35 1.76 3.24 -1.54
N ALA A 36 0.66 2.66 -1.07
CA ALA A 36 0.22 2.74 0.32
C ALA A 36 1.28 2.19 1.27
N GLN A 37 1.77 0.96 1.02
CA GLN A 37 2.79 0.32 1.86
C GLN A 37 4.03 1.20 2.03
N LYS A 38 4.57 1.73 0.93
CA LYS A 38 5.76 2.60 0.97
C LYS A 38 5.52 3.85 1.82
N ARG A 39 4.37 4.50 1.68
CA ARG A 39 4.02 5.70 2.47
C ARG A 39 3.85 5.37 3.95
N LEU A 40 3.12 4.30 4.26
CA LEU A 40 2.85 3.89 5.64
C LEU A 40 4.13 3.48 6.36
N CYS A 41 5.03 2.73 5.71
CA CYS A 41 6.35 2.41 6.27
C CYS A 41 7.19 3.66 6.54
N ALA A 42 7.23 4.60 5.59
CA ALA A 42 7.95 5.86 5.78
C ALA A 42 7.37 6.68 6.94
N ARG A 43 6.04 6.79 7.04
CA ARG A 43 5.36 7.49 8.13
C ARG A 43 5.59 6.85 9.49
N TYR A 44 5.49 5.53 9.57
CA TYR A 44 5.78 4.78 10.78
C TYR A 44 7.21 5.08 11.25
N TYR A 45 8.19 5.00 10.34
CA TYR A 45 9.59 5.29 10.64
C TYR A 45 9.82 6.75 11.08
N THR A 46 9.16 7.72 10.44
CA THR A 46 9.23 9.13 10.86
C THR A 46 8.72 9.31 12.30
N PHE A 47 7.60 8.68 12.66
CA PHE A 47 7.04 8.84 13.99
C PHE A 47 7.81 8.07 15.07
N THR A 48 8.32 6.88 14.78
CA THR A 48 9.15 6.14 15.74
C THR A 48 10.48 6.83 15.99
N ARG A 49 11.10 7.44 14.96
CA ARG A 49 12.33 8.24 15.12
C ARG A 49 12.13 9.53 15.89
N ALA A 50 10.93 10.11 15.84
CA ALA A 50 10.58 11.26 16.64
C ALA A 50 10.25 10.91 18.11
N SER A 51 10.56 9.68 18.55
CA SER A 51 10.27 9.13 19.89
C SER A 51 8.80 9.26 20.31
N LYS A 52 7.87 9.32 19.34
CA LYS A 52 6.44 9.41 19.63
C LYS A 52 5.93 8.09 20.21
N ASN A 53 4.95 8.18 21.11
CA ASN A 53 4.31 7.00 21.69
C ASN A 53 3.82 6.06 20.58
N THR A 54 4.23 4.80 20.64
CA THR A 54 3.91 3.77 19.65
C THR A 54 2.41 3.64 19.38
N LYS A 55 1.56 3.86 20.40
CA LYS A 55 0.10 3.83 20.25
C LYS A 55 -0.40 4.97 19.35
N LEU A 56 0.11 6.19 19.54
CA LEU A 56 -0.25 7.33 18.70
C LEU A 56 0.24 7.16 17.26
N THR A 57 1.44 6.63 17.10
CA THR A 57 2.00 6.26 15.79
C THR A 57 1.11 5.24 15.07
N CYS A 58 0.72 4.17 15.78
CA CYS A 58 -0.17 3.15 15.23
C CYS A 58 -1.50 3.75 14.78
N VAL A 59 -2.17 4.54 15.63
CA VAL A 59 -3.44 5.18 15.30
C VAL A 59 -3.33 6.10 14.09
N ALA A 60 -2.26 6.89 13.99
CA ALA A 60 -2.03 7.76 12.84
C ALA A 60 -1.83 6.96 11.53
N VAL A 61 -1.03 5.88 11.58
CA VAL A 61 -0.80 5.00 10.44
C VAL A 61 -2.09 4.26 10.03
N THR A 62 -2.89 3.79 10.98
CA THR A 62 -4.18 3.16 10.71
C THR A 62 -5.14 4.11 10.02
N ARG A 63 -5.22 5.38 10.45
CA ARG A 63 -6.05 6.39 9.79
C ARG A 63 -5.64 6.61 8.33
N GLU A 64 -4.34 6.68 8.07
CA GLU A 64 -3.86 6.76 6.69
C GLU A 64 -4.16 5.49 5.88
N LEU A 65 -4.05 4.31 6.50
CA LEU A 65 -4.38 3.02 5.86
C LEU A 65 -5.85 2.95 5.42
N VAL A 66 -6.78 3.39 6.27
CA VAL A 66 -8.22 3.41 5.93
C VAL A 66 -8.50 4.22 4.68
N GLY A 67 -7.84 5.37 4.52
CA GLY A 67 -7.96 6.18 3.30
C GLY A 67 -7.49 5.44 2.04
N PHE A 68 -6.41 4.67 2.12
CA PHE A 68 -5.96 3.85 0.98
C PHE A 68 -6.91 2.70 0.67
N VAL A 69 -7.45 2.03 1.68
CA VAL A 69 -8.45 0.97 1.48
C VAL A 69 -9.68 1.54 0.79
N TRP A 70 -10.17 2.69 1.24
CA TRP A 70 -11.30 3.39 0.63
C TRP A 70 -11.04 3.74 -0.84
N ASP A 71 -9.88 4.31 -1.14
CA ASP A 71 -9.49 4.67 -2.51
C ASP A 71 -9.44 3.44 -3.44
N ILE A 72 -8.93 2.30 -2.96
CA ILE A 72 -8.96 1.02 -3.72
C ILE A 72 -10.41 0.59 -3.96
N VAL A 73 -11.25 0.60 -2.92
CA VAL A 73 -12.66 0.19 -3.01
C VAL A 73 -13.40 1.04 -4.04
N CYS A 74 -13.26 2.37 -4.00
CA CYS A 74 -13.92 3.27 -4.95
C CYS A 74 -13.52 3.01 -6.42
N ARG A 75 -12.28 2.57 -6.67
CA ARG A 75 -11.80 2.30 -8.05
C ARG A 75 -12.10 0.90 -8.52
N GLU A 76 -12.11 -0.08 -7.63
CA GLU A 76 -12.31 -1.48 -7.98
C GLU A 76 -13.78 -1.89 -8.00
N MET A 77 -14.61 -1.39 -7.09
CA MET A 77 -16.03 -1.77 -7.02
C MET A 77 -16.79 -1.57 -8.35
N PRO A 78 -16.63 -0.46 -9.09
CA PRO A 78 -17.31 -0.29 -10.37
C PRO A 78 -16.95 -1.36 -11.41
N LYS A 79 -15.72 -1.88 -11.38
CA LYS A 79 -15.26 -2.93 -12.31
C LYS A 79 -15.93 -4.27 -12.05
N LEU A 80 -16.27 -4.54 -10.79
CA LEU A 80 -16.92 -5.78 -10.36
C LEU A 80 -18.41 -5.81 -10.67
N VAL A 81 -19.05 -4.66 -10.86
CA VAL A 81 -20.49 -4.57 -11.19
C VAL A 81 -20.74 -4.72 -12.70
N VAL A 82 -19.72 -4.48 -13.52
CA VAL A 82 -19.80 -4.48 -15.00
C VAL A 82 -19.24 -5.79 -15.60
N SER A 83 -18.74 -6.72 -14.78
CA SER A 83 -18.20 -8.03 -15.19
C SER A 83 -19.15 -9.15 -14.80
#